data_AF-W0DMX8-F1
#
_entry.id   AF-W0DMX8-F1
#
_cell.length_a   1.000
_cell.length_b   1.000
_cell.length_c   1.000
_cell.angle_alpha   90.00
_cell.angle_beta   90.00
_cell.angle_gamma   90.00
#
_symmetry.space_group_name_H-M   'P 1'
#
loop_
_entity.id
_entity.type
_entity.pdbx_description
1 polymer ?
#
loop_
_entity_poly.entity_id
_entity_poly.type
_entity_poly.pdbx_seq_one_letter_code
_entity_poly.pdbx_strand_id
1 'polypeptide(L)'
;MTWLTLCLALLFASWTLAAGADDGSLPELQAPSFSLPSAWHGDLDGMRERRLIRVGTAFSRTHYFLDGLTQRGLTYDLLQQFEEFLNRELETPKALPVRILIVPMPRDRLLPALAAGHLDIVAANLTITPERSETVAFAAPFGVGTAEVVVLGPESPALASLDDLAGTTAYLRESSSYWLSVEALNRSLVERGLAPVLRFAVDAHLEDEDLLEMVAAGILPYAIVDEHKARFWADVIDGLTLREDLALREGAAIAWALRKNTSELQALVDRFVPDVKAGSLTGNILLKRYLRDNPWVRNPGATVDRKRFEAVMHLFQEYAGRYGFDWLLVAAQAYQESRIDQTARSPAGAIGIMQLLPSTAADPAVGIPDISTEESNIHAGTRYLRVLVDQYLADPELDDLNRTLLAFAAYNAGPGNLNRIRNRAAEMDLDPNRWFGHAELAAAKLIGRETVTYVSNIAKYYFAFRLIAERIEERERARQAVETP
;
A
#
# COMPACT_ATOMS: atom_id res chain seq x y z
N MET A 1 25.42 73.82 -4.87
CA MET A 1 26.18 72.75 -5.55
C MET A 1 25.84 71.44 -4.87
N THR A 2 25.44 70.47 -5.69
CA THR A 2 25.36 68.99 -5.45
C THR A 2 24.41 68.44 -4.37
N TRP A 3 23.61 67.48 -4.84
CA TRP A 3 22.49 66.77 -4.23
C TRP A 3 22.96 65.53 -3.45
N LEU A 4 22.25 65.08 -2.39
CA LEU A 4 21.35 63.91 -2.41
C LEU A 4 20.79 63.58 -1.00
N THR A 5 19.58 63.01 -1.05
CA THR A 5 18.58 62.57 -0.06
C THR A 5 19.02 61.63 1.06
N LEU A 6 18.34 61.73 2.23
CA LEU A 6 17.66 60.57 2.84
C LEU A 6 16.50 61.00 3.77
N CYS A 7 15.33 60.40 3.56
CA CYS A 7 14.10 60.59 4.33
C CYS A 7 14.17 59.90 5.69
N LEU A 8 13.63 60.58 6.72
CA LEU A 8 13.47 60.09 8.09
C LEU A 8 12.16 60.67 8.66
N ALA A 9 11.14 59.83 8.87
CA ALA A 9 9.97 60.10 9.73
C ALA A 9 9.27 58.75 10.00
N LEU A 10 9.48 58.09 11.14
CA LEU A 10 8.80 58.23 12.45
C LEU A 10 7.26 58.06 12.42
N LEU A 11 6.85 56.89 12.91
CA LEU A 11 5.74 56.57 13.85
C LEU A 11 4.35 57.15 13.59
N PHE A 12 3.36 56.26 13.41
CA PHE A 12 2.27 56.08 14.38
C PHE A 12 1.62 54.70 14.21
N ALA A 13 1.44 54.01 15.33
CA ALA A 13 0.73 52.75 15.43
C ALA A 13 -0.79 52.97 15.32
N SER A 14 -1.46 52.12 14.55
CA SER A 14 -2.87 51.80 14.74
C SER A 14 -3.06 50.32 14.45
N TRP A 15 -3.14 49.54 15.51
CA TRP A 15 -3.59 48.15 15.45
C TRP A 15 -5.09 48.15 15.14
N THR A 16 -5.45 47.84 13.90
CA THR A 16 -6.79 47.32 13.61
C THR A 16 -6.67 45.80 13.56
N LEU A 17 -7.10 45.13 14.63
CA LEU A 17 -7.45 43.72 14.59
C LEU A 17 -8.56 43.56 13.56
N ALA A 18 -8.21 43.13 12.35
CA ALA A 18 -9.17 42.46 11.50
C ALA A 18 -9.42 41.10 12.15
N ALA A 19 -10.56 40.99 12.84
CA ALA A 19 -11.16 39.71 13.18
C ALA A 19 -11.42 38.98 11.85
N GLY A 20 -10.51 38.08 11.49
CA GLY A 20 -10.77 37.07 10.47
C GLY A 20 -11.95 36.25 10.98
N ALA A 21 -13.04 36.26 10.22
CA ALA A 21 -14.14 35.34 10.42
C ALA A 21 -13.57 33.93 10.35
N ASP A 22 -13.64 33.24 11.49
CA ASP A 22 -13.51 31.80 11.60
C ASP A 22 -14.73 31.22 10.86
N ASP A 23 -14.63 31.10 9.54
CA ASP A 23 -15.49 30.16 8.85
C ASP A 23 -15.04 28.78 9.35
N GLY A 24 -15.96 28.04 9.94
CA GLY A 24 -15.68 26.74 10.53
C GLY A 24 -15.32 25.66 9.51
N SER A 25 -14.66 25.99 8.40
CA SER A 25 -13.95 24.99 7.62
C SER A 25 -12.75 24.53 8.43
N LEU A 26 -12.83 23.29 8.91
CA LEU A 26 -11.64 22.53 9.26
C LEU A 26 -10.64 22.72 8.11
N PRO A 27 -9.36 23.07 8.39
CA PRO A 27 -8.34 23.12 7.35
C PRO A 27 -8.47 21.85 6.54
N GLU A 28 -8.74 21.97 5.24
CA GLU A 28 -8.79 20.86 4.32
C GLU A 28 -7.53 20.06 4.58
N LEU A 29 -7.68 18.91 5.24
CA LEU A 29 -6.58 18.02 5.60
C LEU A 29 -5.98 17.62 4.27
N GLN A 30 -4.99 18.38 3.79
CA GLN A 30 -4.20 17.98 2.65
C GLN A 30 -3.54 16.69 3.09
N ALA A 31 -4.12 15.56 2.67
CA ALA A 31 -3.56 14.24 2.91
C ALA A 31 -2.07 14.34 2.55
N PRO A 32 -1.15 14.09 3.49
CA PRO A 32 0.26 14.29 3.25
C PRO A 32 0.66 13.46 2.03
N SER A 33 1.19 14.13 0.98
CA SER A 33 1.64 13.45 -0.22
C SER A 33 2.94 12.71 0.08
N PHE A 34 2.85 11.45 0.47
CA PHE A 34 4.03 10.60 0.46
C PHE A 34 4.40 10.31 -0.99
N SER A 35 5.53 10.89 -1.37
CA SER A 35 6.23 10.59 -2.61
C SER A 35 6.54 9.11 -2.63
N LEU A 36 6.27 8.43 -3.75
CA LEU A 36 6.73 7.05 -3.95
C LEU A 36 8.22 6.94 -3.56
N PRO A 37 8.68 5.78 -3.04
CA PRO A 37 10.10 5.59 -2.73
C PRO A 37 10.96 6.10 -3.91
N SER A 38 12.05 6.79 -3.59
CA SER A 38 12.92 7.43 -4.59
C SER A 38 13.19 6.50 -5.78
N ALA A 39 13.10 7.04 -6.99
CA ALA A 39 13.35 6.29 -8.21
C ALA A 39 14.73 5.61 -8.15
N TRP A 40 14.76 4.32 -8.46
CA TRP A 40 15.98 3.50 -8.42
C TRP A 40 15.89 2.40 -9.47
N HIS A 41 16.97 2.24 -10.25
CA HIS A 41 16.96 1.46 -11.50
C HIS A 41 17.94 0.28 -11.54
N GLY A 42 18.60 -0.07 -10.42
CA GLY A 42 19.52 -1.22 -10.39
C GLY A 42 18.81 -2.59 -10.45
N ASP A 43 19.59 -3.67 -10.46
CA ASP A 43 19.13 -5.06 -10.47
C ASP A 43 19.33 -5.72 -9.08
N LEU A 44 19.20 -7.05 -8.98
CA LEU A 44 19.19 -7.82 -7.75
C LEU A 44 20.36 -7.54 -6.82
N ASP A 45 21.59 -7.39 -7.32
CA ASP A 45 22.76 -7.05 -6.50
C ASP A 45 22.57 -5.74 -5.71
N GLY A 46 22.08 -4.70 -6.38
CA GLY A 46 21.79 -3.43 -5.72
C GLY A 46 20.57 -3.51 -4.78
N MET A 47 19.61 -4.39 -5.08
CA MET A 47 18.49 -4.69 -4.17
C MET A 47 18.94 -5.43 -2.92
N ARG A 48 19.92 -6.32 -3.06
CA ARG A 48 20.59 -7.04 -1.97
C ARG A 48 21.39 -6.07 -1.09
N GLU A 49 22.11 -5.14 -1.70
CA GLU A 49 22.89 -4.12 -0.97
C GLU A 49 21.99 -3.21 -0.13
N ARG A 50 20.95 -2.63 -0.74
CA ARG A 50 19.98 -1.77 -0.03
C ARG A 50 18.98 -2.55 0.84
N ARG A 51 19.00 -3.88 0.75
CA ARG A 51 18.13 -4.84 1.46
C ARG A 51 16.64 -4.56 1.35
N LEU A 52 16.21 -4.10 0.19
CA LEU A 52 14.84 -3.72 -0.08
C LEU A 52 14.45 -4.11 -1.51
N ILE A 53 13.28 -4.72 -1.67
CA ILE A 53 12.58 -4.90 -2.94
C ILE A 53 11.19 -4.30 -2.77
N ARG A 54 10.83 -3.34 -3.63
CA ARG A 54 9.52 -2.67 -3.63
C ARG A 54 8.61 -3.39 -4.60
N VAL A 55 7.50 -3.89 -4.11
CA VAL A 55 6.55 -4.68 -4.90
C VAL A 55 5.21 -3.98 -4.95
N GLY A 56 4.83 -3.51 -6.15
CA GLY A 56 3.53 -2.94 -6.39
C GLY A 56 2.44 -3.99 -6.41
N THR A 57 1.29 -3.70 -5.80
CA THR A 57 0.10 -4.55 -5.89
C THR A 57 -1.18 -3.71 -5.95
N ALA A 58 -2.28 -4.33 -6.33
CA ALA A 58 -3.61 -3.71 -6.30
C ALA A 58 -4.37 -4.19 -5.07
N PHE A 59 -5.14 -3.31 -4.44
CA PHE A 59 -6.06 -3.74 -3.40
C PHE A 59 -7.13 -4.64 -4.02
N SER A 60 -7.34 -5.83 -3.49
CA SER A 60 -8.38 -6.77 -3.88
C SER A 60 -8.66 -7.72 -2.71
N ARG A 61 -9.94 -8.00 -2.45
CA ARG A 61 -10.46 -8.94 -1.44
C ARG A 61 -9.99 -10.38 -1.62
N THR A 62 -9.32 -10.70 -2.72
CA THR A 62 -8.68 -12.01 -2.97
C THR A 62 -7.16 -11.95 -3.03
N HIS A 63 -6.58 -10.86 -3.53
CA HIS A 63 -5.14 -10.79 -3.81
C HIS A 63 -4.33 -10.05 -2.75
N TYR A 64 -4.71 -8.81 -2.42
CA TYR A 64 -4.09 -8.04 -1.34
C TYR A 64 -5.16 -7.16 -0.69
N PHE A 65 -5.48 -7.44 0.56
CA PHE A 65 -6.47 -6.67 1.31
C PHE A 65 -6.08 -6.55 2.77
N LEU A 66 -6.83 -5.73 3.49
CA LEU A 66 -6.70 -5.56 4.92
C LEU A 66 -7.89 -6.22 5.63
N ASP A 67 -7.58 -7.14 6.54
CA ASP A 67 -8.51 -7.69 7.54
C ASP A 67 -8.27 -6.91 8.83
N GLY A 68 -9.12 -5.90 9.09
CA GLY A 68 -8.80 -4.83 10.02
C GLY A 68 -7.56 -4.08 9.55
N LEU A 69 -6.50 -4.17 10.33
CA LEU A 69 -5.19 -3.55 10.07
C LEU A 69 -4.13 -4.60 9.67
N THR A 70 -4.54 -5.86 9.50
CA THR A 70 -3.66 -6.96 9.11
C THR A 70 -3.68 -7.16 7.59
N GLN A 71 -2.50 -7.14 6.96
CA GLN A 71 -2.35 -7.46 5.54
C GLN A 71 -2.61 -8.94 5.27
N ARG A 72 -3.39 -9.23 4.23
CA ARG A 72 -3.78 -10.58 3.80
C ARG A 72 -3.95 -10.64 2.28
N GLY A 73 -4.11 -11.86 1.77
CA GLY A 73 -4.46 -12.12 0.38
C GLY A 73 -3.48 -13.04 -0.30
N LEU A 74 -3.87 -13.56 -1.46
CA LEU A 74 -3.06 -14.48 -2.26
C LEU A 74 -1.70 -13.88 -2.58
N THR A 75 -1.67 -12.63 -3.06
CA THR A 75 -0.44 -11.91 -3.37
C THR A 75 0.38 -11.64 -2.11
N TYR A 76 -0.25 -11.24 -1.00
CA TYR A 76 0.46 -11.01 0.26
C TYR A 76 1.20 -12.27 0.72
N ASP A 77 0.52 -13.41 0.79
CA ASP A 77 1.11 -14.67 1.24
C ASP A 77 2.17 -15.19 0.25
N LEU A 78 1.97 -15.00 -1.06
CA LEU A 78 3.01 -15.30 -2.05
C LEU A 78 4.25 -14.43 -1.85
N LEU A 79 4.08 -13.16 -1.50
CA LEU A 79 5.21 -12.26 -1.23
C LEU A 79 5.91 -12.59 0.08
N GLN A 80 5.22 -13.07 1.12
CA GLN A 80 5.90 -13.58 2.31
C GLN A 80 6.78 -14.79 1.97
N GLN A 81 6.25 -15.74 1.20
CA GLN A 81 7.02 -16.90 0.73
C GLN A 81 8.18 -16.50 -0.18
N PHE A 82 7.97 -15.48 -1.02
CA PHE A 82 9.05 -14.96 -1.86
C PHE A 82 10.13 -14.28 -1.03
N GLU A 83 9.80 -13.52 0.03
CA GLU A 83 10.80 -12.96 0.96
C GLU A 83 11.64 -14.07 1.60
N GLU A 84 11.01 -15.16 2.05
CA GLU A 84 11.72 -16.32 2.60
C GLU A 84 12.61 -17.03 1.56
N PHE A 85 12.08 -17.27 0.36
CA PHE A 85 12.80 -17.86 -0.77
C PHE A 85 14.02 -17.00 -1.17
N LEU A 86 13.79 -15.71 -1.40
CA LEU A 86 14.80 -14.70 -1.74
C LEU A 86 15.96 -14.72 -0.75
N ASN A 87 15.65 -14.67 0.54
CA ASN A 87 16.67 -14.59 1.58
C ASN A 87 17.47 -15.89 1.73
N ARG A 88 16.87 -17.03 1.41
CA ARG A 88 17.56 -18.33 1.32
C ARG A 88 18.48 -18.39 0.11
N GLU A 89 17.97 -18.04 -1.08
CA GLU A 89 18.74 -18.05 -2.33
C GLU A 89 19.92 -17.07 -2.30
N LEU A 90 19.75 -15.92 -1.66
CA LEU A 90 20.80 -14.91 -1.50
C LEU A 90 21.74 -15.17 -0.31
N GLU A 91 21.52 -16.27 0.42
CA GLU A 91 22.25 -16.66 1.62
C GLU A 91 22.41 -15.50 2.63
N THR A 92 21.33 -14.72 2.78
CA THR A 92 21.36 -13.54 3.64
C THR A 92 21.51 -13.95 5.11
N PRO A 93 22.30 -13.22 5.92
CA PRO A 93 22.33 -13.46 7.35
C PRO A 93 20.92 -13.29 7.90
N LYS A 94 20.46 -14.21 8.77
CA LYS A 94 19.17 -14.06 9.45
C LYS A 94 19.03 -12.64 10.00
N ALA A 95 20.03 -12.12 10.68
CA ALA A 95 19.98 -10.77 11.25
C ALA A 95 19.71 -9.64 10.24
N LEU A 96 20.02 -9.84 8.95
CA LEU A 96 20.12 -8.81 7.92
C LEU A 96 19.44 -9.27 6.61
N PRO A 97 18.14 -9.61 6.61
CA PRO A 97 17.47 -10.07 5.39
C PRO A 97 17.23 -8.91 4.42
N VAL A 98 17.07 -9.22 3.14
CA VAL A 98 16.40 -8.36 2.17
C VAL A 98 14.91 -8.36 2.46
N ARG A 99 14.30 -7.18 2.58
CA ARG A 99 12.87 -7.02 2.89
C ARG A 99 12.04 -6.75 1.64
N ILE A 100 10.84 -7.31 1.61
CA ILE A 100 9.81 -6.95 0.64
C ILE A 100 8.94 -5.84 1.23
N LEU A 101 8.94 -4.70 0.55
CA LEU A 101 8.04 -3.61 0.80
C LEU A 101 6.88 -3.69 -0.19
N ILE A 102 5.69 -4.01 0.30
CA ILE A 102 4.49 -4.06 -0.51
C ILE A 102 3.93 -2.64 -0.63
N VAL A 103 3.80 -2.15 -1.86
CA VAL A 103 3.34 -0.80 -2.18
C VAL A 103 2.01 -0.92 -2.93
N PRO A 104 0.88 -0.98 -2.22
CA PRO A 104 -0.42 -1.04 -2.85
C PRO A 104 -0.76 0.30 -3.50
N MET A 105 -1.35 0.27 -4.69
CA MET A 105 -1.80 1.45 -5.42
C MET A 105 -2.84 1.07 -6.49
N PRO A 106 -3.56 2.05 -7.06
CA PRO A 106 -4.48 1.81 -8.18
C PRO A 106 -3.79 1.13 -9.36
N ARG A 107 -4.52 0.28 -10.08
CA ARG A 107 -3.93 -0.59 -11.11
C ARG A 107 -3.27 0.16 -12.26
N ASP A 108 -3.84 1.30 -12.63
CA ASP A 108 -3.32 2.21 -13.65
C ASP A 108 -1.96 2.84 -13.26
N ARG A 109 -1.64 2.92 -11.96
CA ARG A 109 -0.37 3.46 -11.45
C ARG A 109 0.74 2.43 -11.38
N LEU A 110 0.43 1.13 -11.34
CA LEU A 110 1.41 0.06 -11.12
C LEU A 110 2.51 0.01 -12.19
N LEU A 111 2.14 -0.15 -13.46
CA LEU A 111 3.13 -0.27 -14.54
C LEU A 111 3.89 1.04 -14.79
N PRO A 112 3.27 2.24 -14.76
CA PRO A 112 4.00 3.50 -14.80
C PRO A 112 5.01 3.66 -13.66
N ALA A 113 4.63 3.33 -12.41
CA ALA A 113 5.52 3.41 -11.26
C ALA A 113 6.69 2.41 -11.35
N LEU A 114 6.44 1.21 -11.89
CA LEU A 114 7.48 0.23 -12.19
C LEU A 114 8.47 0.76 -13.24
N ALA A 115 7.98 1.27 -14.37
CA ALA A 115 8.82 1.84 -15.42
C ALA A 115 9.66 3.03 -14.94
N ALA A 116 9.07 3.89 -14.10
CA ALA A 116 9.74 5.05 -13.50
C ALA A 116 10.74 4.69 -12.38
N GLY A 117 10.91 3.41 -12.04
CA GLY A 117 11.86 2.97 -11.02
C GLY A 117 11.40 3.21 -9.58
N HIS A 118 10.12 3.48 -9.35
CA HIS A 118 9.53 3.55 -8.02
C HIS A 118 9.17 2.18 -7.44
N LEU A 119 9.01 1.19 -8.31
CA LEU A 119 8.81 -0.22 -7.96
C LEU A 119 9.90 -1.07 -8.63
N ASP A 120 10.09 -2.28 -8.10
CA ASP A 120 11.02 -3.27 -8.64
C ASP A 120 10.29 -4.48 -9.24
N ILE A 121 9.14 -4.82 -8.65
CA ILE A 121 8.21 -5.86 -9.13
C ILE A 121 6.78 -5.29 -9.07
N VAL A 122 5.91 -5.74 -9.96
CA VAL A 122 4.45 -5.65 -9.80
C VAL A 122 3.85 -7.04 -9.70
N ALA A 123 3.22 -7.33 -8.58
CA ALA A 123 2.50 -8.55 -8.27
C ALA A 123 1.01 -8.22 -8.13
N ALA A 124 0.26 -8.26 -9.24
CA ALA A 124 -1.12 -7.80 -9.26
C ALA A 124 -2.02 -8.63 -10.21
N ASN A 125 -1.80 -9.94 -10.32
CA ASN A 125 -2.55 -10.83 -11.22
C ASN A 125 -2.58 -10.31 -12.66
N LEU A 126 -1.41 -9.99 -13.21
CA LEU A 126 -1.30 -9.38 -14.53
C LEU A 126 -1.25 -10.45 -15.61
N THR A 127 -2.18 -10.36 -16.56
CA THR A 127 -2.10 -11.06 -17.84
C THR A 127 -0.91 -10.56 -18.67
N ILE A 128 -0.09 -11.48 -19.17
CA ILE A 128 0.98 -11.18 -20.13
C ILE A 128 0.32 -10.79 -21.47
N THR A 129 0.65 -9.61 -21.98
CA THR A 129 0.21 -9.16 -23.31
C THR A 129 1.38 -8.59 -24.10
N PRO A 130 1.33 -8.60 -25.45
CA PRO A 130 2.35 -7.95 -26.27
C PRO A 130 2.58 -6.49 -25.87
N GLU A 131 1.50 -5.72 -25.68
CA GLU A 131 1.52 -4.29 -25.35
C GLU A 131 2.22 -4.02 -24.02
N ARG A 132 1.94 -4.82 -22.98
CA ARG A 132 2.64 -4.70 -21.70
C ARG A 132 4.11 -5.09 -21.83
N SER A 133 4.43 -6.09 -22.64
CA SER A 133 5.81 -6.57 -22.85
C SER A 133 6.71 -5.55 -23.55
N GLU A 134 6.13 -4.54 -24.19
CA GLU A 134 6.88 -3.39 -24.73
C GLU A 134 7.45 -2.48 -23.65
N THR A 135 6.81 -2.42 -22.47
CA THR A 135 7.20 -1.49 -21.39
C THR A 135 7.83 -2.19 -20.18
N VAL A 136 7.45 -3.44 -19.92
CA VAL A 136 7.92 -4.23 -18.77
C VAL A 136 8.43 -5.60 -19.20
N ALA A 137 9.19 -6.26 -18.32
CA ALA A 137 9.51 -7.68 -18.44
C ALA A 137 8.51 -8.50 -17.61
N PHE A 138 8.32 -9.78 -17.94
CA PHE A 138 7.51 -10.71 -17.15
C PHE A 138 8.36 -11.90 -16.71
N ALA A 139 8.18 -12.30 -15.45
CA ALA A 139 8.71 -13.58 -14.96
C ALA A 139 7.98 -14.76 -15.61
N ALA A 140 8.46 -15.96 -15.33
CA ALA A 140 7.76 -17.21 -15.59
C ALA A 140 6.32 -17.14 -15.01
N PRO A 141 5.32 -17.67 -15.73
CA PRO A 141 3.94 -17.50 -15.33
C PRO A 141 3.58 -18.33 -14.10
N PHE A 142 2.89 -17.70 -13.16
CA PHE A 142 2.32 -18.32 -11.97
C PHE A 142 1.03 -19.10 -12.31
N GLY A 143 0.40 -18.80 -13.44
CA GLY A 143 -0.75 -19.53 -13.98
C GLY A 143 -0.80 -19.42 -15.49
N VAL A 144 -1.28 -20.46 -16.17
CA VAL A 144 -1.47 -20.51 -17.62
C VAL A 144 -2.85 -21.06 -17.94
N GLY A 145 -3.34 -20.80 -19.16
CA GLY A 145 -4.65 -21.30 -19.59
C GLY A 145 -5.82 -20.53 -18.99
N THR A 146 -5.61 -19.31 -18.52
CA THR A 146 -6.72 -18.47 -18.02
C THR A 146 -7.54 -17.93 -19.19
N ALA A 147 -8.86 -17.97 -19.06
CA ALA A 147 -9.78 -17.30 -19.96
C ALA A 147 -10.30 -15.99 -19.36
N GLU A 148 -10.64 -15.03 -20.21
CA GLU A 148 -11.36 -13.81 -19.85
C GLU A 148 -12.80 -13.96 -20.33
N VAL A 149 -13.75 -14.02 -19.40
CA VAL A 149 -15.11 -14.50 -19.65
C VAL A 149 -16.16 -13.49 -19.21
N VAL A 150 -17.34 -13.56 -19.82
CA VAL A 150 -18.49 -12.73 -19.45
C VAL A 150 -19.16 -13.27 -18.20
N VAL A 151 -19.55 -12.38 -17.29
CA VAL A 151 -20.38 -12.68 -16.12
C VAL A 151 -21.65 -11.84 -16.17
N LEU A 152 -22.78 -12.53 -16.08
CA LEU A 152 -24.12 -11.94 -16.12
C LEU A 152 -24.69 -11.83 -14.70
N GLY A 153 -25.62 -10.90 -14.52
CA GLY A 153 -26.44 -10.70 -13.34
C GLY A 153 -27.94 -10.77 -13.65
N PRO A 154 -28.81 -10.46 -12.69
CA PRO A 154 -30.26 -10.62 -12.84
C PRO A 154 -30.87 -9.75 -13.95
N GLU A 155 -30.32 -8.55 -14.16
CA GLU A 155 -30.79 -7.58 -15.17
C GLU A 155 -30.06 -7.71 -16.51
N SER A 156 -29.25 -8.76 -16.70
CA SER A 156 -28.49 -8.96 -17.93
C SER A 156 -29.38 -9.29 -19.14
N PRO A 157 -29.02 -8.80 -20.34
CA PRO A 157 -29.61 -9.30 -21.57
C PRO A 157 -29.22 -10.78 -21.79
N ALA A 158 -30.10 -11.53 -22.46
CA ALA A 158 -29.79 -12.88 -22.90
C ALA A 158 -28.72 -12.83 -24.01
N LEU A 159 -27.57 -13.47 -23.79
CA LEU A 159 -26.49 -13.57 -24.77
C LEU A 159 -26.36 -15.01 -25.27
N ALA A 160 -26.48 -15.24 -26.57
CA ALA A 160 -26.20 -16.54 -27.19
C ALA A 160 -24.74 -16.63 -27.69
N SER A 161 -24.13 -15.50 -28.02
CA SER A 161 -22.77 -15.39 -28.55
C SER A 161 -22.12 -14.06 -28.17
N LEU A 162 -20.82 -13.91 -28.42
CA LEU A 162 -20.13 -12.62 -28.24
C LEU A 162 -20.64 -11.53 -29.20
N ASP A 163 -21.28 -11.89 -30.30
CA ASP A 163 -21.87 -10.92 -31.24
C ASP A 163 -23.04 -10.16 -30.60
N ASP A 164 -23.72 -10.76 -29.62
CA ASP A 164 -24.81 -10.13 -28.89
C ASP A 164 -24.35 -9.00 -27.96
N LEU A 165 -23.02 -8.85 -27.76
CA LEU A 165 -22.45 -7.68 -27.09
C LEU A 165 -22.37 -6.46 -28.01
N ALA A 166 -22.55 -6.60 -29.33
CA ALA A 166 -22.48 -5.49 -30.28
C ALA A 166 -23.43 -4.35 -29.89
N GLY A 167 -22.89 -3.12 -29.81
CA GLY A 167 -23.66 -1.93 -29.42
C GLY A 167 -24.00 -1.82 -27.92
N THR A 168 -23.63 -2.80 -27.09
CA THR A 168 -23.72 -2.71 -25.62
C THR A 168 -22.53 -1.94 -25.03
N THR A 169 -22.54 -1.69 -23.72
CA THR A 169 -21.44 -1.02 -23.02
C THR A 169 -20.74 -1.97 -22.05
N ALA A 170 -19.43 -2.17 -22.25
CA ALA A 170 -18.54 -2.85 -21.32
C ALA A 170 -17.90 -1.84 -20.37
N TYR A 171 -18.11 -2.04 -19.07
CA TYR A 171 -17.55 -1.23 -17.98
C TYR A 171 -16.25 -1.87 -17.51
N LEU A 172 -15.12 -1.24 -17.82
CA LEU A 172 -13.81 -1.86 -17.69
C LEU A 172 -12.79 -0.85 -17.18
N ARG A 173 -11.80 -1.33 -16.42
CA ARG A 173 -10.61 -0.51 -16.15
C ARG A 173 -9.79 -0.42 -17.43
N GLU A 174 -9.37 0.78 -17.80
CA GLU A 174 -8.51 1.01 -18.98
C GLU A 174 -7.17 0.26 -18.86
N SER A 175 -6.64 0.12 -17.64
CA SER A 175 -5.40 -0.61 -17.36
C SER A 175 -5.52 -2.14 -17.40
N SER A 176 -6.73 -2.69 -17.53
CA SER A 176 -6.97 -4.14 -17.53
C SER A 176 -6.63 -4.79 -18.90
N SER A 177 -6.35 -6.09 -18.90
CA SER A 177 -6.25 -6.83 -20.18
C SER A 177 -7.61 -6.98 -20.86
N TYR A 178 -8.71 -6.87 -20.11
CA TYR A 178 -10.08 -6.92 -20.62
C TYR A 178 -10.37 -5.78 -21.59
N TRP A 179 -9.78 -4.59 -21.33
CA TRP A 179 -9.85 -3.45 -22.24
C TRP A 179 -9.31 -3.80 -23.63
N LEU A 180 -8.16 -4.46 -23.69
CA LEU A 180 -7.51 -4.92 -24.92
C LEU A 180 -8.28 -6.07 -25.58
N SER A 181 -8.88 -6.95 -24.79
CA SER A 181 -9.69 -8.05 -25.31
C SER A 181 -10.99 -7.57 -25.95
N VAL A 182 -11.62 -6.53 -25.40
CA VAL A 182 -12.76 -5.86 -26.05
C VAL A 182 -12.33 -5.12 -27.32
N GLU A 183 -11.13 -4.52 -27.38
CA GLU A 183 -10.62 -3.98 -28.64
C GLU A 183 -10.43 -5.05 -29.71
N ALA A 184 -9.88 -6.20 -29.33
CA ALA A 184 -9.72 -7.33 -30.24
C ALA A 184 -11.07 -7.83 -30.76
N LEU A 185 -12.07 -7.97 -29.89
CA LEU A 185 -13.44 -8.30 -30.26
C LEU A 185 -14.03 -7.26 -31.21
N ASN A 186 -13.88 -5.97 -30.90
CA ASN A 186 -14.38 -4.87 -31.71
C ASN A 186 -13.82 -4.86 -33.13
N ARG A 187 -12.55 -5.20 -33.33
CA ARG A 187 -11.98 -5.35 -34.68
C ARG A 187 -12.76 -6.40 -35.49
N SER A 188 -13.00 -7.58 -34.90
CA SER A 188 -13.78 -8.65 -35.53
C SER A 188 -15.25 -8.28 -35.77
N LEU A 189 -15.89 -7.57 -34.84
CA LEU A 189 -17.28 -7.10 -35.01
C LEU A 189 -17.39 -6.11 -36.17
N VAL A 190 -16.51 -5.12 -36.23
CA VAL A 190 -16.52 -4.08 -37.28
C VAL A 190 -16.20 -4.67 -38.65
N GLU A 191 -15.25 -5.59 -38.75
CA GLU A 191 -14.95 -6.30 -40.01
C GLU A 191 -16.17 -7.08 -40.55
N ARG A 192 -17.04 -7.54 -39.66
CA ARG A 192 -18.30 -8.23 -39.99
C ARG A 192 -19.51 -7.29 -40.12
N GLY A 193 -19.31 -5.97 -40.02
CA GLY A 193 -20.37 -4.97 -40.17
C GLY A 193 -21.30 -4.81 -38.95
N LEU A 194 -20.89 -5.31 -37.78
CA LEU A 194 -21.60 -5.14 -36.52
C LEU A 194 -21.12 -3.88 -35.78
N ALA A 195 -21.96 -3.34 -34.90
CA ALA A 195 -21.58 -2.24 -34.03
C ALA A 195 -20.50 -2.69 -33.02
N PRO A 196 -19.49 -1.86 -32.71
CA PRO A 196 -18.55 -2.19 -31.66
C PRO A 196 -19.24 -2.20 -30.29
N VAL A 197 -18.69 -2.97 -29.36
CA VAL A 197 -18.95 -2.83 -27.93
C VAL A 197 -18.37 -1.50 -27.46
N LEU A 198 -19.21 -0.64 -26.90
CA LEU A 198 -18.77 0.62 -26.29
C LEU A 198 -17.98 0.31 -25.02
N ARG A 199 -16.89 1.03 -24.80
CA ARG A 199 -16.07 0.86 -23.60
C ARG A 199 -16.25 2.07 -22.70
N PHE A 200 -16.62 1.82 -21.45
CA PHE A 200 -16.68 2.82 -20.41
C PHE A 200 -15.54 2.57 -19.41
N ALA A 201 -14.66 3.57 -19.25
CA ALA A 201 -13.57 3.50 -18.29
C ALA A 201 -14.11 3.69 -16.88
N VAL A 202 -14.10 2.64 -16.07
CA VAL A 202 -14.43 2.74 -14.65
C VAL A 202 -13.21 3.23 -13.86
N ASP A 203 -13.47 3.73 -12.65
CA ASP A 203 -12.42 4.16 -11.73
C ASP A 203 -11.38 3.04 -11.49
N ALA A 204 -10.10 3.41 -11.51
CA ALA A 204 -8.98 2.47 -11.38
C ALA A 204 -8.85 1.83 -9.98
N HIS A 205 -9.60 2.31 -8.99
CA HIS A 205 -9.71 1.72 -7.64
C HIS A 205 -10.71 0.57 -7.57
N LEU A 206 -11.64 0.45 -8.53
CA LEU A 206 -12.62 -0.63 -8.56
C LEU A 206 -11.98 -1.92 -9.06
N GLU A 207 -12.06 -3.00 -8.29
CA GLU A 207 -11.59 -4.32 -8.71
C GLU A 207 -12.68 -5.17 -9.36
N ASP A 208 -12.30 -6.35 -9.83
CA ASP A 208 -13.22 -7.27 -10.49
C ASP A 208 -14.38 -7.66 -9.58
N GLU A 209 -14.10 -7.91 -8.30
CA GLU A 209 -15.13 -8.21 -7.32
C GLU A 209 -16.12 -7.06 -7.08
N ASP A 210 -15.70 -5.80 -7.22
CA ASP A 210 -16.61 -4.66 -7.07
C ASP A 210 -17.53 -4.58 -8.30
N LEU A 211 -16.98 -4.79 -9.51
CA LEU A 211 -17.79 -4.84 -10.72
C LEU A 211 -18.77 -6.01 -10.71
N LEU A 212 -18.35 -7.18 -10.19
CA LEU A 212 -19.24 -8.34 -10.02
C LEU A 212 -20.36 -8.07 -9.01
N GLU A 213 -20.09 -7.38 -7.90
CA GLU A 213 -21.17 -6.94 -6.98
C GLU A 213 -22.15 -5.99 -7.65
N MET A 214 -21.65 -5.05 -8.47
CA MET A 214 -22.52 -4.14 -9.22
C MET A 214 -23.37 -4.88 -10.27
N VAL A 215 -22.84 -5.94 -10.91
CA VAL A 215 -23.60 -6.81 -11.81
C VAL A 215 -24.69 -7.58 -11.06
N ALA A 216 -24.34 -8.19 -9.91
CA ALA A 216 -25.30 -8.90 -9.08
C ALA A 216 -26.44 -7.99 -8.56
N ALA A 217 -26.11 -6.72 -8.28
CA ALA A 217 -27.07 -5.71 -7.87
C ALA A 217 -27.91 -5.12 -9.02
N GLY A 218 -27.67 -5.52 -10.28
CA GLY A 218 -28.37 -5.00 -11.46
C GLY A 218 -27.94 -3.58 -11.87
N ILE A 219 -26.87 -3.06 -11.30
CA ILE A 219 -26.31 -1.73 -11.65
C ILE A 219 -25.57 -1.82 -12.99
N LEU A 220 -24.81 -2.90 -13.20
CA LEU A 220 -24.12 -3.18 -14.45
C LEU A 220 -24.79 -4.35 -15.18
N PRO A 221 -24.91 -4.27 -16.51
CA PRO A 221 -25.57 -5.33 -17.28
C PRO A 221 -24.73 -6.60 -17.37
N TYR A 222 -23.40 -6.51 -17.30
CA TYR A 222 -22.47 -7.63 -17.25
C TYR A 222 -21.07 -7.13 -16.89
N ALA A 223 -20.17 -8.05 -16.55
CA ALA A 223 -18.74 -7.78 -16.36
C ALA A 223 -17.91 -8.75 -17.21
N ILE A 224 -16.67 -8.37 -17.52
CA ILE A 224 -15.66 -9.25 -18.13
C ILE A 224 -14.52 -9.38 -17.14
N VAL A 225 -14.21 -10.60 -16.72
CA VAL A 225 -13.21 -10.88 -15.68
C VAL A 225 -12.44 -12.16 -16.01
N ASP A 226 -11.29 -12.37 -15.37
CA ASP A 226 -10.60 -13.67 -15.49
C ASP A 226 -11.46 -14.79 -14.85
N GLU A 227 -11.59 -15.91 -15.56
CA GLU A 227 -12.45 -17.04 -15.22
C GLU A 227 -12.23 -17.57 -13.79
N HIS A 228 -10.98 -17.67 -13.34
CA HIS A 228 -10.65 -18.17 -12.00
C HIS A 228 -11.18 -17.27 -10.88
N LYS A 229 -11.26 -15.94 -11.10
CA LYS A 229 -11.91 -14.99 -10.18
C LYS A 229 -13.42 -15.08 -10.31
N ALA A 230 -13.92 -15.15 -11.53
CA ALA A 230 -15.34 -15.25 -11.84
C ALA A 230 -16.00 -16.43 -11.10
N ARG A 231 -15.37 -17.61 -11.20
CA ARG A 231 -15.84 -18.84 -10.56
C ARG A 231 -15.89 -18.72 -9.04
N PHE A 232 -14.86 -18.16 -8.42
CA PHE A 232 -14.85 -17.94 -6.98
C PHE A 232 -15.94 -16.95 -6.54
N TRP A 233 -16.07 -15.82 -7.22
CA TRP A 233 -17.01 -14.78 -6.82
C TRP A 233 -18.47 -15.13 -7.14
N ALA A 234 -18.74 -15.93 -8.17
CA ALA A 234 -20.07 -16.49 -8.41
C ALA A 234 -20.52 -17.46 -7.30
N ASP A 235 -19.58 -18.14 -6.62
CA ASP A 235 -19.88 -18.95 -5.42
C ASP A 235 -20.09 -18.11 -4.15
N VAL A 236 -19.71 -16.83 -4.18
CA VAL A 236 -19.77 -15.91 -3.02
C VAL A 236 -20.93 -14.92 -3.13
N ILE A 237 -21.25 -14.47 -4.34
CA ILE A 237 -22.25 -13.45 -4.63
C ILE A 237 -23.43 -14.12 -5.35
N ASP A 238 -24.58 -14.11 -4.71
CA ASP A 238 -25.82 -14.64 -5.29
C ASP A 238 -26.23 -13.82 -6.53
N GLY A 239 -26.84 -14.49 -7.52
CA GLY A 239 -27.39 -13.85 -8.71
C GLY A 239 -26.42 -13.68 -9.87
N LEU A 240 -25.15 -14.09 -9.73
CA LEU A 240 -24.20 -14.12 -10.83
C LEU A 240 -24.33 -15.40 -11.67
N THR A 241 -24.24 -15.25 -12.99
CA THR A 241 -24.18 -16.36 -13.95
C THR A 241 -22.91 -16.25 -14.78
N LEU A 242 -22.00 -17.21 -14.59
CA LEU A 242 -20.76 -17.30 -15.33
C LEU A 242 -21.00 -17.87 -16.75
N ARG A 243 -20.45 -17.21 -17.78
CA ARG A 243 -20.53 -17.64 -19.18
C ARG A 243 -19.16 -17.99 -19.73
N GLU A 244 -18.66 -19.17 -19.34
CA GLU A 244 -17.37 -19.70 -19.79
C GLU A 244 -17.32 -19.93 -21.30
N ASP A 245 -18.49 -20.15 -21.92
CA ASP A 245 -18.67 -20.26 -23.37
C ASP A 245 -18.51 -18.93 -24.12
N LEU A 246 -18.54 -17.80 -23.40
CA LEU A 246 -18.37 -16.45 -23.93
C LEU A 246 -16.99 -15.89 -23.54
N ALA A 247 -15.92 -16.58 -23.94
CA ALA A 247 -14.54 -16.17 -23.68
C ALA A 247 -14.04 -15.17 -24.72
N LEU A 248 -13.60 -13.97 -24.28
CA LEU A 248 -12.99 -12.96 -25.15
C LEU A 248 -11.51 -13.25 -25.42
N ARG A 249 -10.86 -13.98 -24.50
CA ARG A 249 -9.48 -14.42 -24.59
C ARG A 249 -9.36 -15.79 -23.95
N GLU A 250 -8.55 -16.66 -24.54
CA GLU A 250 -8.21 -17.97 -23.99
C GLU A 250 -6.68 -18.14 -23.94
N GLY A 251 -6.22 -19.11 -23.15
CA GLY A 251 -4.79 -19.46 -23.10
C GLY A 251 -3.90 -18.42 -22.44
N ALA A 252 -4.48 -17.45 -21.72
CA ALA A 252 -3.74 -16.36 -21.11
C ALA A 252 -2.82 -16.87 -19.99
N ALA A 253 -1.69 -16.18 -19.83
CA ALA A 253 -0.71 -16.47 -18.79
C ALA A 253 -0.63 -15.28 -17.82
N ILE A 254 -0.54 -15.58 -16.53
CA ILE A 254 -0.49 -14.60 -15.44
C ILE A 254 0.90 -14.62 -14.83
N ALA A 255 1.54 -13.46 -14.74
CA ALA A 255 2.89 -13.33 -14.21
C ALA A 255 3.07 -12.06 -13.39
N TRP A 256 4.14 -12.03 -12.60
CA TRP A 256 4.64 -10.78 -12.05
C TRP A 256 5.40 -10.01 -13.12
N ALA A 257 5.21 -8.70 -13.15
CA ALA A 257 5.95 -7.81 -14.02
C ALA A 257 7.20 -7.27 -13.29
N LEU A 258 8.28 -7.09 -14.03
CA LEU A 258 9.53 -6.52 -13.57
C LEU A 258 9.94 -5.36 -14.47
N ARG A 259 10.84 -4.50 -13.99
CA ARG A 259 11.48 -3.54 -14.89
C ARG A 259 12.23 -4.28 -16.00
N LYS A 260 12.32 -3.65 -17.16
CA LYS A 260 13.27 -4.10 -18.18
C LYS A 260 14.69 -3.97 -17.64
N ASN A 261 15.57 -4.83 -18.15
CA ASN A 261 17.00 -4.87 -17.79
C ASN A 261 17.27 -5.21 -16.31
N THR A 262 16.40 -6.01 -15.67
CA THR A 262 16.65 -6.62 -14.34
C THR A 262 16.70 -8.15 -14.46
N SER A 263 17.67 -8.65 -15.24
CA SER A 263 17.76 -10.08 -15.59
C SER A 263 18.06 -10.98 -14.39
N GLU A 264 18.81 -10.49 -13.39
CA GLU A 264 19.12 -11.28 -12.20
C GLU A 264 17.89 -11.42 -11.30
N LEU A 265 17.14 -10.34 -11.10
CA LEU A 265 15.89 -10.39 -10.37
C LEU A 265 14.88 -11.30 -11.09
N GLN A 266 14.77 -11.19 -12.41
CA GLN A 266 13.89 -12.06 -13.18
C GLN A 266 14.28 -13.53 -13.03
N ALA A 267 15.57 -13.87 -13.18
CA ALA A 267 16.06 -15.24 -13.00
C ALA A 267 15.79 -15.78 -11.59
N LEU A 268 15.82 -14.93 -10.56
CA LEU A 268 15.46 -15.32 -9.20
C LEU A 268 13.95 -15.62 -9.07
N VAL A 269 13.08 -14.73 -9.60
CA VAL A 269 11.63 -14.95 -9.58
C VAL A 269 11.26 -16.21 -10.39
N ASP A 270 11.92 -16.43 -11.52
CA ASP A 270 11.69 -17.61 -12.37
C ASP A 270 12.01 -18.93 -11.65
N ARG A 271 13.00 -18.94 -10.74
CA ARG A 271 13.30 -20.11 -9.88
C ARG A 271 12.28 -20.30 -8.75
N PHE A 272 11.60 -19.24 -8.32
CA PHE A 272 10.56 -19.31 -7.29
C PHE A 272 9.25 -19.90 -7.84
N VAL A 273 8.90 -19.55 -9.08
CA VAL A 273 7.59 -19.88 -9.70
C VAL A 273 7.22 -21.37 -9.64
N PRO A 274 8.10 -22.35 -9.92
CA PRO A 274 7.74 -23.77 -9.90
C PRO A 274 7.15 -24.25 -8.57
N ASP A 275 7.57 -23.68 -7.44
CA ASP A 275 7.14 -24.09 -6.10
C ASP A 275 5.77 -23.54 -5.70
N VAL A 276 5.33 -22.45 -6.35
CA VAL A 276 4.13 -21.69 -5.93
C VAL A 276 3.11 -21.45 -7.04
N LYS A 277 3.41 -21.81 -8.30
CA LYS A 277 2.46 -21.67 -9.41
C LYS A 277 1.23 -22.54 -9.23
N ALA A 278 0.15 -22.21 -9.94
CA ALA A 278 -1.03 -23.07 -10.05
C ALA A 278 -0.63 -24.50 -10.47
N GLY A 279 -1.16 -25.50 -9.75
CA GLY A 279 -0.79 -26.90 -9.93
C GLY A 279 0.34 -27.39 -9.00
N SER A 280 1.12 -26.50 -8.38
CA SER A 280 2.04 -26.87 -7.29
C SER A 280 1.29 -27.12 -5.99
N LEU A 281 1.92 -27.83 -5.02
CA LEU A 281 1.31 -28.06 -3.70
C LEU A 281 1.01 -26.72 -3.00
N THR A 282 2.01 -25.85 -2.91
CA THR A 282 1.88 -24.58 -2.19
C THR A 282 0.95 -23.62 -2.91
N GLY A 283 1.06 -23.53 -4.25
CA GLY A 283 0.13 -22.74 -5.06
C GLY A 283 -1.31 -23.17 -4.88
N ASN A 284 -1.59 -24.48 -4.89
CA ASN A 284 -2.96 -24.99 -4.70
C ASN A 284 -3.49 -24.73 -3.28
N ILE A 285 -2.64 -24.79 -2.24
CA ILE A 285 -3.04 -24.41 -0.87
C ILE A 285 -3.45 -22.95 -0.82
N LEU A 286 -2.67 -22.06 -1.41
CA LEU A 286 -2.96 -20.62 -1.42
C LEU A 286 -4.20 -20.29 -2.27
N LEU A 287 -4.31 -20.85 -3.47
CA LEU A 287 -5.48 -20.68 -4.34
C LEU A 287 -6.75 -21.18 -3.63
N LYS A 288 -6.70 -22.35 -2.98
CA LYS A 288 -7.84 -22.85 -2.19
C LYS A 288 -8.20 -21.90 -1.04
N ARG A 289 -7.21 -21.40 -0.30
CA ARG A 289 -7.43 -20.48 0.83
C ARG A 289 -8.13 -19.18 0.40
N TYR A 290 -7.73 -18.59 -0.72
CA TYR A 290 -8.19 -17.25 -1.11
C TYR A 290 -9.26 -17.23 -2.19
N LEU A 291 -9.34 -18.26 -3.03
CA LEU A 291 -10.28 -18.39 -4.16
C LEU A 291 -11.24 -19.58 -4.02
N ARG A 292 -11.39 -20.15 -2.81
CA ARG A 292 -12.49 -21.09 -2.47
C ARG A 292 -12.98 -20.93 -1.03
N ASP A 293 -12.07 -21.06 -0.08
CA ASP A 293 -12.38 -21.18 1.35
C ASP A 293 -12.14 -19.86 2.11
N ASN A 294 -12.24 -18.71 1.45
CA ASN A 294 -11.83 -17.41 2.00
C ASN A 294 -12.76 -16.98 3.16
N PRO A 295 -12.33 -17.09 4.43
CA PRO A 295 -13.19 -16.76 5.57
C PRO A 295 -13.32 -15.25 5.77
N TRP A 296 -12.40 -14.45 5.24
CA TRP A 296 -12.36 -12.99 5.42
C TRP A 296 -13.34 -12.27 4.51
N VAL A 297 -13.60 -12.82 3.33
CA VAL A 297 -14.69 -12.37 2.46
C VAL A 297 -16.05 -12.74 3.06
N ARG A 298 -16.12 -13.85 3.80
CA ARG A 298 -17.36 -14.40 4.36
C ARG A 298 -17.67 -13.99 5.82
N ASN A 299 -16.77 -13.30 6.53
CA ASN A 299 -16.93 -12.98 7.95
C ASN A 299 -16.46 -11.54 8.32
N PRO A 300 -17.34 -10.70 8.92
CA PRO A 300 -17.07 -9.26 9.21
C PRO A 300 -16.14 -8.96 10.42
N GLY A 301 -15.39 -9.92 10.94
CA GLY A 301 -14.46 -9.74 12.08
C GLY A 301 -13.37 -8.67 11.87
N ALA A 302 -13.05 -8.36 10.60
CA ALA A 302 -12.19 -7.27 10.12
C ALA A 302 -12.57 -5.86 10.63
N THR A 303 -13.70 -5.70 11.31
CA THR A 303 -14.26 -4.39 11.69
C THR A 303 -13.68 -3.81 12.98
N VAL A 304 -13.12 -4.59 13.91
CA VAL A 304 -12.75 -4.09 15.25
C VAL A 304 -11.53 -3.17 15.24
N ASP A 305 -10.38 -3.64 14.73
CA ASP A 305 -9.16 -2.84 14.67
C ASP A 305 -9.32 -1.62 13.76
N ARG A 306 -10.09 -1.79 12.67
CA ARG A 306 -10.48 -0.69 11.79
C ARG A 306 -11.30 0.36 12.53
N LYS A 307 -12.32 -0.02 13.30
CA LYS A 307 -13.13 0.91 14.09
C LYS A 307 -12.31 1.66 15.13
N ARG A 308 -11.35 0.98 15.78
CA ARG A 308 -10.40 1.62 16.71
C ARG A 308 -9.57 2.67 15.98
N PHE A 309 -8.96 2.33 14.85
CA PHE A 309 -8.23 3.28 14.02
C PHE A 309 -9.11 4.47 13.59
N GLU A 310 -10.31 4.21 13.07
CA GLU A 310 -11.24 5.26 12.64
C GLU A 310 -11.63 6.20 13.79
N ALA A 311 -11.81 5.67 15.01
CA ALA A 311 -12.16 6.47 16.17
C ALA A 311 -11.05 7.46 16.59
N VAL A 312 -9.77 7.09 16.44
CA VAL A 312 -8.63 7.90 16.93
C VAL A 312 -7.79 8.53 15.81
N MET A 313 -8.16 8.37 14.53
CA MET A 313 -7.34 8.88 13.42
C MET A 313 -7.08 10.39 13.52
N HIS A 314 -8.09 11.15 13.98
CA HIS A 314 -8.00 12.60 14.15
C HIS A 314 -6.94 13.00 15.17
N LEU A 315 -6.72 12.18 16.20
CA LEU A 315 -5.68 12.40 17.21
C LEU A 315 -4.29 12.19 16.61
N PHE A 316 -4.11 11.19 15.75
CA PHE A 316 -2.87 11.03 15.02
C PHE A 316 -2.61 12.22 14.09
N GLN A 317 -3.63 12.68 13.36
CA GLN A 317 -3.52 13.86 12.49
C GLN A 317 -3.11 15.11 13.26
N GLU A 318 -3.79 15.39 14.38
CA GLU A 318 -3.51 16.55 15.22
C GLU A 318 -2.09 16.51 15.78
N TYR A 319 -1.73 15.44 16.49
CA TYR A 319 -0.46 15.42 17.22
C TYR A 319 0.74 15.17 16.32
N ALA A 320 0.61 14.36 15.26
CA ALA A 320 1.69 14.21 14.29
C ALA A 320 1.91 15.53 13.53
N GLY A 321 0.84 16.21 13.10
CA GLY A 321 0.93 17.53 12.48
C GLY A 321 1.60 18.56 13.38
N ARG A 322 1.24 18.58 14.68
CA ARG A 322 1.85 19.46 15.69
C ARG A 322 3.36 19.27 15.84
N TYR A 323 3.86 18.05 15.64
CA TYR A 323 5.27 17.70 15.86
C TYR A 323 6.06 17.46 14.57
N GLY A 324 5.45 17.70 13.41
CA GLY A 324 6.10 17.57 12.10
C GLY A 324 6.34 16.12 11.69
N PHE A 325 5.40 15.22 11.98
CA PHE A 325 5.42 13.83 11.53
C PHE A 325 4.28 13.56 10.56
N ASP A 326 4.48 12.58 9.68
CA ASP A 326 3.39 11.96 8.94
C ASP A 326 2.51 11.17 9.94
N TRP A 327 1.23 11.54 10.03
CA TRP A 327 0.29 10.95 10.96
C TRP A 327 0.05 9.46 10.72
N LEU A 328 0.18 8.98 9.48
CA LEU A 328 0.06 7.57 9.15
C LEU A 328 1.28 6.78 9.62
N LEU A 329 2.47 7.38 9.64
CA LEU A 329 3.68 6.74 10.20
C LEU A 329 3.53 6.58 11.72
N VAL A 330 3.03 7.61 12.40
CA VAL A 330 2.76 7.55 13.86
C VAL A 330 1.67 6.53 14.17
N ALA A 331 0.59 6.50 13.38
CA ALA A 331 -0.45 5.49 13.53
C ALA A 331 0.09 4.07 13.29
N ALA A 332 0.91 3.87 12.25
CA ALA A 332 1.54 2.59 11.95
C ALA A 332 2.45 2.10 13.09
N GLN A 333 3.16 3.01 13.75
CA GLN A 333 3.88 2.71 14.98
C GLN A 333 2.92 2.27 16.08
N ALA A 334 1.87 3.04 16.36
CA ALA A 334 0.87 2.72 17.38
C ALA A 334 0.24 1.32 17.18
N TYR A 335 0.04 0.93 15.93
CA TYR A 335 -0.45 -0.41 15.62
C TYR A 335 0.58 -1.50 15.88
N GLN A 336 1.85 -1.27 15.52
CA GLN A 336 2.95 -2.17 15.88
C GLN A 336 3.09 -2.31 17.41
N GLU A 337 2.80 -1.26 18.18
CA GLU A 337 2.89 -1.26 19.64
C GLU A 337 1.74 -2.02 20.32
N SER A 338 0.49 -1.71 19.97
CA SER A 338 -0.67 -2.16 20.75
C SER A 338 -1.85 -2.66 19.92
N ARG A 339 -1.72 -2.61 18.59
CA ARG A 339 -2.87 -2.66 17.67
C ARG A 339 -3.93 -1.59 17.92
N ILE A 340 -3.48 -0.39 18.32
CA ILE A 340 -4.34 0.76 18.65
C ILE A 340 -5.33 0.38 19.76
N ASP A 341 -4.83 -0.34 20.77
CA ASP A 341 -5.63 -0.76 21.92
C ASP A 341 -5.19 -0.02 23.17
N GLN A 342 -6.00 0.94 23.62
CA GLN A 342 -5.72 1.71 24.84
C GLN A 342 -5.73 0.87 26.12
N THR A 343 -6.33 -0.32 26.07
CA THR A 343 -6.34 -1.26 27.20
C THR A 343 -5.05 -2.08 27.28
N ALA A 344 -4.19 -2.05 26.26
CA ALA A 344 -2.95 -2.81 26.23
C ALA A 344 -2.00 -2.44 27.37
N ARG A 345 -1.39 -3.46 27.99
CA ARG A 345 -0.39 -3.34 29.05
C ARG A 345 0.74 -4.31 28.78
N SER A 346 1.99 -3.84 28.75
CA SER A 346 3.15 -4.70 28.58
C SER A 346 3.66 -5.26 29.91
N PRO A 347 4.40 -6.39 29.91
CA PRO A 347 5.09 -6.88 31.10
C PRO A 347 6.09 -5.89 31.71
N ALA A 348 6.61 -4.97 30.90
CA ALA A 348 7.53 -3.91 31.34
C ALA A 348 6.81 -2.69 31.94
N GLY A 349 5.47 -2.69 31.95
CA GLY A 349 4.66 -1.59 32.48
C GLY A 349 4.33 -0.49 31.47
N ALA A 350 4.53 -0.73 30.18
CA ALA A 350 4.12 0.20 29.13
C ALA A 350 2.59 0.18 28.95
N ILE A 351 2.01 1.34 28.63
CA ILE A 351 0.57 1.57 28.68
C ILE A 351 0.06 2.07 27.33
N GLY A 352 -1.08 1.50 26.90
CA GLY A 352 -1.97 2.11 25.91
C GLY A 352 -1.49 2.06 24.47
N ILE A 353 -2.09 2.90 23.64
CA ILE A 353 -1.95 2.90 22.18
C ILE A 353 -0.48 2.95 21.72
N MET A 354 0.31 3.83 22.31
CA MET A 354 1.72 4.07 21.97
C MET A 354 2.70 3.24 22.81
N GLN A 355 2.19 2.37 23.69
CA GLN A 355 2.99 1.60 24.66
C GLN A 355 4.07 2.46 25.34
N LEU A 356 3.65 3.55 25.96
CA LEU A 356 4.56 4.47 26.66
C LEU A 356 4.72 4.06 28.13
N LEU A 357 5.94 4.12 28.64
CA LEU A 357 6.19 3.97 30.08
C LEU A 357 5.69 5.23 30.83
N PRO A 358 5.03 5.09 31.99
CA PRO A 358 4.63 6.25 32.79
C PRO A 358 5.79 7.19 33.14
N SER A 359 6.99 6.65 33.37
CA SER A 359 8.20 7.44 33.62
C SER A 359 8.63 8.26 32.40
N THR A 360 8.53 7.71 31.18
CA THR A 360 8.82 8.44 29.94
C THR A 360 7.80 9.55 29.71
N ALA A 361 6.53 9.29 30.00
CA ALA A 361 5.46 10.28 29.87
C ALA A 361 5.63 11.46 30.85
N ALA A 362 6.08 11.15 32.08
CA ALA A 362 6.34 12.13 33.13
C ALA A 362 7.67 12.89 32.99
N ASP A 363 8.60 12.44 32.14
CA ASP A 363 9.87 13.12 31.90
C ASP A 363 9.62 14.57 31.46
N PRO A 364 10.34 15.59 31.99
CA PRO A 364 10.09 16.99 31.66
C PRO A 364 10.12 17.34 30.16
N ALA A 365 10.85 16.57 29.34
CA ALA A 365 10.86 16.76 27.89
C ALA A 365 9.51 16.41 27.25
N VAL A 366 8.82 15.39 27.79
CA VAL A 366 7.48 14.94 27.35
C VAL A 366 6.36 15.62 28.14
N GLY A 367 6.47 15.72 29.46
CA GLY A 367 5.62 16.54 30.33
C GLY A 367 4.13 16.22 30.30
N ILE A 368 3.75 14.96 30.03
CA ILE A 368 2.34 14.50 29.96
C ILE A 368 2.24 13.22 30.82
N PRO A 369 2.20 13.35 32.17
CA PRO A 369 2.30 12.19 33.07
C PRO A 369 1.03 11.31 33.09
N ASP A 370 -0.14 11.88 32.80
CA ASP A 370 -1.38 11.11 32.67
C ASP A 370 -1.55 10.68 31.21
N ILE A 371 -1.44 9.37 30.96
CA ILE A 371 -1.57 8.74 29.63
C ILE A 371 -2.69 7.68 29.62
N SER A 372 -3.68 7.86 30.50
CA SER A 372 -4.77 6.91 30.70
C SER A 372 -5.82 6.93 29.59
N THR A 373 -5.93 8.03 28.85
CA THR A 373 -6.86 8.18 27.70
C THR A 373 -6.16 7.95 26.36
N GLU A 374 -6.94 7.67 25.32
CA GLU A 374 -6.43 7.51 23.94
C GLU A 374 -5.67 8.76 23.48
N GLU A 375 -6.28 9.93 23.67
CA GLU A 375 -5.70 11.24 23.35
C GLU A 375 -4.37 11.50 24.07
N SER A 376 -4.36 11.42 25.40
CA SER A 376 -3.16 11.71 26.19
C SER A 376 -2.03 10.74 25.90
N ASN A 377 -2.34 9.47 25.62
CA ASN A 377 -1.36 8.45 25.25
C ASN A 377 -0.75 8.71 23.87
N ILE A 378 -1.58 9.01 22.85
CA ILE A 378 -1.12 9.37 21.50
C ILE A 378 -0.29 10.66 21.55
N HIS A 379 -0.76 11.68 22.27
CA HIS A 379 -0.07 12.95 22.42
C HIS A 379 1.32 12.77 23.05
N ALA A 380 1.40 12.04 24.17
CA ALA A 380 2.65 11.80 24.88
C ALA A 380 3.63 10.96 24.05
N GLY A 381 3.15 9.90 23.40
CA GLY A 381 3.99 9.06 22.53
C GLY A 381 4.54 9.84 21.34
N THR A 382 3.71 10.64 20.68
CA THR A 382 4.14 11.47 19.54
C THR A 382 5.09 12.58 19.96
N ARG A 383 4.87 13.20 21.13
CA ARG A 383 5.81 14.16 21.71
C ARG A 383 7.14 13.50 22.05
N TYR A 384 7.14 12.28 22.57
CA TYR A 384 8.37 11.56 22.85
C TYR A 384 9.16 11.25 21.57
N LEU A 385 8.50 10.91 20.45
CA LEU A 385 9.18 10.83 19.14
C LEU A 385 9.85 12.15 18.77
N ARG A 386 9.18 13.29 18.97
CA ARG A 386 9.75 14.62 18.70
C ARG A 386 11.00 14.88 19.54
N VAL A 387 10.94 14.53 20.84
CA VAL A 387 12.09 14.62 21.75
C VAL A 387 13.27 13.80 21.22
N LEU A 388 13.03 12.57 20.75
CA LEU A 388 14.08 11.73 20.16
C LEU A 388 14.69 12.37 18.91
N VAL A 389 13.86 12.96 18.05
CA VAL A 389 14.37 13.62 16.84
C VAL A 389 15.19 14.87 17.19
N ASP A 390 14.68 15.74 18.06
CA ASP A 390 15.36 16.99 18.43
C ASP A 390 16.71 16.75 19.10
N GLN A 391 16.80 15.71 19.94
CA GLN A 391 18.02 15.42 20.69
C GLN A 391 19.05 14.61 19.90
N TYR A 392 18.62 13.69 19.04
CA TYR A 392 19.51 12.69 18.45
C TYR A 392 19.59 12.73 16.92
N LEU A 393 18.69 13.45 16.25
CA LEU A 393 18.54 13.45 14.80
C LEU A 393 18.33 14.86 14.25
N ALA A 394 19.01 15.87 14.81
CA ALA A 394 18.92 17.27 14.36
C ALA A 394 19.74 17.60 13.10
N ASP A 395 20.25 16.58 12.40
CA ASP A 395 21.04 16.74 11.19
C ASP A 395 20.17 17.31 10.04
N PRO A 396 20.55 18.44 9.42
CA PRO A 396 19.80 19.03 8.31
C PRO A 396 19.87 18.20 7.03
N GLU A 397 20.83 17.28 6.88
CA GLU A 397 20.93 16.41 5.69
C GLU A 397 20.03 15.18 5.76
N LEU A 398 19.41 14.90 6.91
CA LEU A 398 18.41 13.82 7.03
C LEU A 398 17.11 14.19 6.31
N ASP A 399 16.66 13.36 5.37
CA ASP A 399 15.28 13.45 4.88
C ASP A 399 14.27 13.01 5.96
N ASP A 400 13.04 13.49 5.82
CA ASP A 400 11.98 13.33 6.83
C ASP A 400 11.61 11.86 7.09
N LEU A 401 11.67 11.01 6.06
CA LEU A 401 11.37 9.59 6.21
C LEU A 401 12.48 8.91 7.02
N ASN A 402 13.74 9.07 6.64
CA ASN A 402 14.83 8.45 7.39
C ASN A 402 14.95 9.00 8.81
N ARG A 403 14.61 10.28 9.02
CA ARG A 403 14.51 10.90 10.35
C ARG A 403 13.47 10.20 11.20
N THR A 404 12.30 9.94 10.65
CA THR A 404 11.23 9.23 11.35
C THR A 404 11.58 7.76 11.60
N LEU A 405 12.16 7.05 10.62
CA LEU A 405 12.56 5.64 10.77
C LEU A 405 13.66 5.45 11.83
N LEU A 406 14.65 6.36 11.86
CA LEU A 406 15.68 6.37 12.90
C LEU A 406 15.09 6.71 14.28
N ALA A 407 14.08 7.58 14.35
CA ALA A 407 13.36 7.85 15.59
C ALA A 407 12.58 6.63 16.09
N PHE A 408 11.94 5.86 15.20
CA PHE A 408 11.32 4.58 15.55
C PHE A 408 12.32 3.56 16.08
N ALA A 409 13.52 3.50 15.48
CA ALA A 409 14.59 2.66 15.99
C ALA A 409 15.01 3.08 17.42
N ALA A 410 15.11 4.39 17.68
CA ALA A 410 15.40 4.92 19.01
C ALA A 410 14.26 4.71 20.01
N TYR A 411 13.00 4.77 19.56
CA TYR A 411 11.83 4.53 20.40
C TYR A 411 11.83 3.10 20.92
N ASN A 412 12.10 2.12 20.04
CA ASN A 412 12.15 0.71 20.40
C ASN A 412 13.44 0.31 21.15
N ALA A 413 14.61 0.74 20.67
CA ALA A 413 15.91 0.31 21.23
C ALA A 413 16.44 1.21 22.34
N GLY A 414 15.86 2.40 22.52
CA GLY A 414 16.38 3.47 23.35
C GLY A 414 17.39 4.38 22.62
N PRO A 415 17.46 5.67 22.98
CA PRO A 415 18.29 6.66 22.29
C PRO A 415 19.81 6.40 22.41
N GLY A 416 20.25 5.82 23.54
CA GLY A 416 21.65 5.43 23.71
C GLY A 416 22.10 4.39 22.67
N ASN A 417 21.19 3.50 22.27
CA ASN A 417 21.46 2.54 21.20
C ASN A 417 21.46 3.20 19.82
N LEU A 418 20.58 4.17 19.55
CA LEU A 418 20.57 4.91 18.28
C LEU A 418 21.94 5.53 17.95
N ASN A 419 22.57 6.22 18.91
CA ASN A 419 23.90 6.80 18.69
C ASN A 419 24.95 5.73 18.37
N ARG A 420 24.92 4.61 19.08
CA ARG A 420 25.83 3.48 18.81
C ARG A 420 25.56 2.87 17.43
N ILE A 421 24.29 2.78 17.00
CA ILE A 421 23.90 2.31 15.67
C ILE A 421 24.48 3.22 14.59
N ARG A 422 24.30 4.54 14.71
CA ARG A 422 24.81 5.52 13.73
C ARG A 422 26.34 5.51 13.66
N ASN A 423 27.02 5.52 14.81
CA ASN A 423 28.48 5.38 14.85
C ASN A 423 28.95 4.07 14.21
N ARG A 424 28.25 2.97 14.51
CA ARG A 424 28.57 1.67 13.93
C ARG A 424 28.31 1.62 12.42
N ALA A 425 27.31 2.33 11.91
CA ALA A 425 27.08 2.46 10.48
C ALA A 425 28.26 3.19 9.81
N ALA A 426 28.71 4.31 10.38
CA ALA A 426 29.87 5.05 9.90
C ALA A 426 31.17 4.20 9.95
N GLU A 427 31.42 3.46 11.02
CA GLU A 427 32.54 2.50 11.13
C GLU A 427 32.50 1.37 10.09
N MET A 428 31.30 1.10 9.55
CA MET A 428 31.07 0.09 8.53
C MET A 428 31.06 0.68 7.11
N ASP A 429 31.48 1.95 6.94
CA ASP A 429 31.42 2.71 5.70
C ASP A 429 29.99 2.79 5.10
N LEU A 430 28.99 2.82 5.97
CA LEU A 430 27.57 2.98 5.62
C LEU A 430 27.06 4.36 6.02
N ASP A 431 26.04 4.84 5.32
CA ASP A 431 25.38 6.11 5.61
C ASP A 431 24.62 6.07 6.95
N PRO A 432 25.06 6.78 8.00
CA PRO A 432 24.39 6.77 9.31
C PRO A 432 23.05 7.52 9.31
N ASN A 433 22.73 8.22 8.23
CA ASN A 433 21.53 9.04 8.06
C ASN A 433 20.45 8.35 7.23
N ARG A 434 20.73 7.15 6.70
CA ARG A 434 19.76 6.30 6.01
C ARG A 434 19.47 5.07 6.86
N TRP A 435 18.20 4.71 7.00
CA TRP A 435 17.82 3.52 7.77
C TRP A 435 18.06 2.24 6.97
N PHE A 436 17.23 1.98 5.96
CA PHE A 436 17.25 0.75 5.19
C PHE A 436 18.58 0.59 4.46
N GLY A 437 19.17 -0.59 4.56
CA GLY A 437 20.45 -0.86 3.91
C GLY A 437 21.67 -0.20 4.56
N HIS A 438 21.50 0.68 5.57
CA HIS A 438 22.61 1.37 6.22
C HIS A 438 22.55 1.29 7.76
N ALA A 439 21.90 2.23 8.46
CA ALA A 439 21.81 2.17 9.92
C ALA A 439 21.12 0.90 10.44
N GLU A 440 20.17 0.35 9.68
CA GLU A 440 19.58 -0.97 9.93
C GLU A 440 20.63 -2.09 9.99
N LEU A 441 21.66 -1.99 9.15
CA LEU A 441 22.76 -2.96 8.99
C LEU A 441 23.62 -2.98 10.25
N ALA A 442 23.90 -1.79 10.77
CA ALA A 442 24.58 -1.58 12.04
C ALA A 442 23.72 -2.02 13.23
N ALA A 443 22.42 -1.69 13.23
CA ALA A 443 21.49 -2.07 14.29
C ALA A 443 21.41 -3.58 14.48
N ALA A 444 21.21 -4.34 13.42
CA ALA A 444 21.11 -5.78 13.56
C ALA A 444 22.44 -6.47 13.93
N LYS A 445 23.60 -5.88 13.61
CA LYS A 445 24.90 -6.38 14.12
C LYS A 445 25.13 -6.02 15.58
N LEU A 446 24.70 -4.84 16.01
CA LEU A 446 25.01 -4.29 17.32
C LEU A 446 24.05 -4.76 18.42
N ILE A 447 22.74 -4.73 18.13
CA ILE A 447 21.67 -4.95 19.11
C ILE A 447 20.67 -6.04 18.69
N GLY A 448 20.80 -6.57 17.48
CA GLY A 448 20.00 -7.71 17.01
C GLY A 448 18.75 -7.34 16.21
N ARG A 449 17.89 -8.35 15.97
CA ARG A 449 16.82 -8.31 14.96
C ARG A 449 15.56 -7.56 15.37
N GLU A 450 15.37 -7.34 16.66
CA GLU A 450 14.11 -6.83 17.19
C GLU A 450 13.79 -5.45 16.61
N THR A 451 14.69 -4.48 16.79
CA THR A 451 14.52 -3.12 16.28
C THR A 451 14.45 -3.05 14.76
N VAL A 452 15.23 -3.87 14.07
CA VAL A 452 15.15 -3.97 12.60
C VAL A 452 13.78 -4.47 12.13
N THR A 453 13.25 -5.48 12.81
CA THR A 453 11.91 -6.02 12.52
C THR A 453 10.83 -5.03 12.87
N TYR A 454 10.96 -4.33 14.00
CA TYR A 454 10.05 -3.29 14.45
C TYR A 454 9.91 -2.18 13.40
N VAL A 455 11.02 -1.56 12.98
CA VAL A 455 10.98 -0.48 11.97
C VAL A 455 10.49 -0.99 10.61
N SER A 456 10.87 -2.21 10.23
CA SER A 456 10.37 -2.85 9.00
C SER A 456 8.85 -3.06 9.02
N ASN A 457 8.30 -3.50 10.16
CA ASN A 457 6.86 -3.71 10.29
C ASN A 457 6.09 -2.40 10.26
N ILE A 458 6.59 -1.34 10.89
CA ILE A 458 5.97 -0.01 10.83
C ILE A 458 5.91 0.48 9.39
N ALA A 459 7.00 0.35 8.64
CA ALA A 459 6.99 0.70 7.22
C ALA A 459 5.95 -0.12 6.44
N LYS A 460 5.76 -1.41 6.75
CA LYS A 460 4.69 -2.22 6.15
C LYS A 460 3.29 -1.71 6.52
N TYR A 461 3.04 -1.39 7.79
CA TYR A 461 1.74 -0.90 8.25
C TYR A 461 1.40 0.49 7.74
N TYR A 462 2.39 1.35 7.57
CA TYR A 462 2.23 2.68 7.00
C TYR A 462 1.52 2.64 5.64
N PHE A 463 2.00 1.80 4.72
CA PHE A 463 1.37 1.63 3.41
C PHE A 463 -0.04 1.04 3.51
N ALA A 464 -0.30 0.19 4.49
CA ALA A 464 -1.65 -0.31 4.75
C ALA A 464 -2.58 0.82 5.24
N PHE A 465 -2.11 1.70 6.12
CA PHE A 465 -2.96 2.75 6.71
C PHE A 465 -3.25 3.87 5.74
N ARG A 466 -2.28 4.18 4.88
CA ARG A 466 -2.48 5.09 3.76
C ARG A 466 -3.68 4.69 2.91
N LEU A 467 -3.80 3.40 2.57
CA LEU A 467 -4.95 2.91 1.82
C LEU A 467 -6.27 3.09 2.55
N ILE A 468 -6.28 2.85 3.88
CA ILE A 468 -7.49 3.03 4.68
C ILE A 468 -7.90 4.50 4.66
N ALA A 469 -6.95 5.42 4.85
CA ALA A 469 -7.19 6.86 4.78
C ALA A 469 -7.69 7.29 3.41
N GLU A 470 -7.01 6.89 2.32
CA GLU A 470 -7.43 7.18 0.93
C GLU A 470 -8.87 6.70 0.68
N ARG A 471 -9.23 5.48 1.11
CA ARG A 471 -10.57 4.92 0.94
C ARG A 471 -11.64 5.62 1.79
N ILE A 472 -11.27 6.19 2.93
CA ILE A 472 -12.18 6.99 3.76
C ILE A 472 -12.44 8.32 3.07
N GLU A 473 -11.38 9.02 2.64
CA GLU A 473 -11.49 10.27 1.88
C GLU A 473 -12.28 10.11 0.58
N GLU A 474 -12.11 8.99 -0.14
CA GLU A 474 -12.92 8.66 -1.32
C GLU A 474 -14.39 8.47 -1.00
N ARG A 475 -14.72 7.76 0.09
CA ARG A 475 -16.11 7.57 0.51
C ARG A 475 -16.77 8.88 0.91
N GLU A 476 -16.03 9.76 1.57
CA GLU A 476 -16.51 11.09 1.94
C GLU A 476 -16.74 11.95 0.70
N ARG A 477 -15.79 11.98 -0.25
CA ARG A 477 -15.94 12.65 -1.54
C ARG A 477 -17.13 12.12 -2.35
N ALA A 478 -17.30 10.80 -2.40
CA ALA A 478 -18.42 10.18 -3.11
C ALA A 478 -19.78 10.51 -2.45
N ARG A 479 -19.85 10.56 -1.11
CA ARG A 479 -21.06 10.99 -0.39
C ARG A 479 -21.42 12.44 -0.71
N GLN A 480 -20.44 13.34 -0.67
CA GLN A 480 -20.63 14.76 -0.98
C GLN A 480 -21.06 14.98 -2.45
N ALA A 481 -20.51 14.20 -3.39
CA ALA A 481 -20.88 14.27 -4.81
C ALA A 481 -22.32 13.81 -5.09
N VAL A 482 -22.88 12.91 -4.25
CA VAL A 482 -24.28 12.44 -4.35
C VAL A 482 -25.24 13.39 -3.66
N GLU A 483 -24.80 14.13 -2.63
CA GLU A 483 -25.60 15.09 -1.87
C GLU A 483 -25.65 16.50 -2.48
N THR A 484 -24.87 16.77 -3.53
CA THR A 484 -24.89 18.05 -4.25
C THR A 484 -25.84 17.94 -5.46
N PRO A 485 -27.00 18.65 -5.46
CA PRO A 485 -28.05 18.50 -6.47
C PRO A 485 -27.71 19.08 -7.85
#